data_AF-A0A2V7ZM12-F1
#
_entry.id   AF-A0A2V7ZM12-F1
#
_cell.length_a   1.000
_cell.length_b   1.000
_cell.length_c   1.000
_cell.angle_alpha   90.00
_cell.angle_beta   90.00
_cell.angle_gamma   90.00
#
_symmetry.space_group_name_H-M   'P 1'
#
loop_
_entity.id
_entity.type
_entity.pdbx_description
1 polymer ?
#
loop_
_entity_poly.entity_id
_entity_poly.type
_entity_poly.pdbx_seq_one_letter_code
_entity_poly.pdbx_strand_id
1 'polypeptide(L)'
;MPDCKTIDPLVTPYVDGELAETDRRNVDEHVHRCPPCHSRVAAERAVRALIRDHRPALESRSAPPALRARCAGAARSTGARLTAFARAPAVRRSVFLNLAAWRARAVPFALAASLVVMVGGAFLYQLTDSSARVLAAELTADHMKCFAMNAMLGTHEQPSTVESTMVSGFGWQAHLPQDAARVGLELVGARPCLYGEGKIAHIMYRHEGRPVSVFMLPNAARAQQFVEVLGHEAAIWCVGNRTFVLVAREPRLEVERLASYVQASLH
;
A
#
# COMPACT_ATOMS: atom_id res chain seq x y z
N MET A 1 -27.42 22.10 5.89
CA MET A 1 -26.34 21.90 4.90
C MET A 1 -25.21 21.13 5.57
N PRO A 2 -24.70 20.06 4.94
CA PRO A 2 -23.55 19.33 5.47
C PRO A 2 -22.33 20.24 5.56
N ASP A 3 -21.55 20.08 6.63
CA ASP A 3 -20.28 20.78 6.80
C ASP A 3 -19.19 20.18 5.90
N CYS A 4 -18.05 20.87 5.79
CA CYS A 4 -16.95 20.39 4.95
C CYS A 4 -16.40 19.03 5.41
N LYS A 5 -16.50 18.70 6.71
CA LYS A 5 -16.02 17.43 7.27
C LYS A 5 -16.88 16.25 6.81
N THR A 6 -18.18 16.46 6.62
CA THR A 6 -19.11 15.45 6.12
C THR A 6 -18.96 15.25 4.62
N ILE A 7 -18.60 16.30 3.88
CA ILE A 7 -18.37 16.24 2.42
C ILE A 7 -17.02 15.62 2.07
N ASP A 8 -16.00 15.83 2.91
CA ASP A 8 -14.63 15.34 2.74
C ASP A 8 -14.52 13.87 2.25
N PRO A 9 -15.13 12.87 2.92
CA PRO A 9 -15.05 11.47 2.49
C PRO A 9 -15.85 11.17 1.21
N LEU A 10 -16.73 12.09 0.77
CA LEU A 10 -17.59 11.90 -0.40
C LEU A 10 -16.98 12.47 -1.68
N VAL A 11 -15.89 13.26 -1.60
CA VAL A 11 -15.29 13.93 -2.76
C VAL A 11 -14.80 12.93 -3.81
N THR A 12 -14.02 11.92 -3.40
CA THR A 12 -13.50 10.89 -4.30
C THR A 12 -14.59 10.05 -4.97
N PRO A 13 -15.53 9.42 -4.24
CA PRO A 13 -16.61 8.68 -4.90
C PRO A 13 -17.53 9.58 -5.73
N TYR A 14 -17.66 10.87 -5.40
CA TYR A 14 -18.35 11.85 -6.24
C TYR A 14 -17.62 12.06 -7.58
N VAL A 15 -16.30 12.27 -7.55
CA VAL A 15 -15.47 12.45 -8.75
C VAL A 15 -15.45 11.19 -9.62
N ASP A 16 -15.49 10.01 -9.00
CA ASP A 16 -15.52 8.72 -9.71
C ASP A 16 -16.92 8.35 -10.26
N GLY A 17 -17.97 9.00 -9.76
CA GLY A 17 -19.36 8.78 -10.18
C GLY A 17 -20.05 7.64 -9.44
N GLU A 18 -19.51 7.22 -8.30
CA GLU A 18 -19.94 6.05 -7.52
C GLU A 18 -20.99 6.38 -6.45
N LEU A 19 -21.25 7.67 -6.17
CA LEU A 19 -22.27 8.07 -5.22
C LEU A 19 -23.69 7.78 -5.70
N ALA A 20 -24.54 7.37 -4.74
CA ALA A 20 -25.98 7.37 -4.90
C ALA A 20 -26.49 8.79 -5.17
N GLU A 21 -27.64 8.89 -5.84
CA GLU A 21 -28.19 10.15 -6.32
C GLU A 21 -28.44 11.18 -5.20
N THR A 22 -28.82 10.72 -4.00
CA THR A 22 -29.00 11.58 -2.83
C THR A 22 -27.70 12.23 -2.37
N ASP A 23 -26.63 11.45 -2.27
CA ASP A 23 -25.32 11.92 -1.80
C ASP A 23 -24.64 12.79 -2.85
N ARG A 24 -24.81 12.45 -4.13
CA ARG A 24 -24.33 13.26 -5.24
C ARG A 24 -24.92 14.67 -5.19
N ARG A 25 -26.24 14.79 -4.99
CA ARG A 25 -26.92 16.08 -4.87
C ARG A 25 -26.44 16.90 -3.67
N ASN A 26 -26.20 16.23 -2.54
CA ASN A 26 -25.66 16.88 -1.34
C ASN A 26 -24.27 17.47 -1.59
N VAL A 27 -23.41 16.73 -2.31
CA VAL A 27 -22.08 17.22 -2.71
C VAL A 27 -22.20 18.35 -3.72
N ASP A 28 -23.06 18.24 -4.74
CA ASP A 28 -23.28 19.30 -5.74
C ASP A 28 -23.73 20.62 -5.10
N GLU A 29 -24.73 20.58 -4.22
CA GLU A 29 -25.23 21.78 -3.52
C GLU A 29 -24.13 22.42 -2.66
N HIS A 30 -23.35 21.62 -1.95
CA HIS A 30 -22.27 22.12 -1.10
C HIS A 30 -21.13 22.73 -1.92
N VAL A 31 -20.67 22.03 -2.96
CA VAL A 31 -19.57 22.47 -3.84
C VAL A 31 -19.90 23.78 -4.55
N HIS A 32 -21.17 24.00 -4.93
CA HIS A 32 -21.61 25.28 -5.48
C HIS A 32 -21.50 26.46 -4.51
N ARG A 33 -21.53 26.22 -3.19
CA ARG A 33 -21.55 27.29 -2.17
C ARG A 33 -20.26 27.38 -1.36
N CYS A 34 -19.35 26.41 -1.48
CA CYS A 34 -18.13 26.32 -0.67
C CYS A 34 -16.87 26.35 -1.57
N PRO A 35 -16.17 27.49 -1.68
CA PRO A 35 -14.96 27.59 -2.49
C PRO A 35 -13.85 26.57 -2.13
N PRO A 36 -13.57 26.28 -0.84
CA PRO A 36 -12.63 25.22 -0.47
C PRO A 36 -12.98 23.84 -1.05
N CYS A 37 -14.24 23.40 -0.91
CA CYS A 37 -14.66 22.11 -1.43
C CYS A 37 -14.72 22.08 -2.96
N HIS A 38 -15.05 23.20 -3.61
CA HIS A 38 -14.93 23.34 -5.06
C HIS A 38 -13.49 23.14 -5.54
N SER A 39 -12.52 23.83 -4.93
CA SER A 39 -11.11 23.69 -5.29
C SER A 39 -10.61 22.26 -5.11
N ARG A 40 -11.09 21.54 -4.07
CA ARG A 40 -10.75 20.14 -3.85
C ARG A 40 -11.30 19.21 -4.92
N VAL A 41 -12.59 19.34 -5.26
CA VAL A 41 -13.20 18.58 -6.37
C VAL A 41 -12.47 18.85 -7.68
N ALA A 42 -12.10 20.11 -7.95
CA ALA A 42 -11.33 20.48 -9.13
C ALA A 42 -9.95 19.81 -9.14
N ALA A 43 -9.24 19.77 -8.01
CA ALA A 43 -7.97 19.09 -7.87
C ALA A 43 -8.08 17.58 -8.14
N GLU A 44 -9.06 16.90 -7.54
CA GLU A 44 -9.27 15.46 -7.79
C GLU A 44 -9.66 15.16 -9.24
N ARG A 45 -10.49 16.00 -9.86
CA ARG A 45 -10.81 15.90 -11.30
C ARG A 45 -9.58 16.10 -12.18
N ALA A 46 -8.69 17.03 -11.82
CA ALA A 46 -7.44 17.26 -12.54
C ALA A 46 -6.51 16.04 -12.46
N VAL A 47 -6.38 15.43 -11.28
CA VAL A 47 -5.62 14.18 -11.10
C VAL A 47 -6.24 13.05 -11.95
N ARG A 48 -7.57 12.89 -11.92
CA ARG A 48 -8.28 11.89 -12.75
C ARG A 48 -8.06 12.12 -14.25
N ALA A 49 -8.06 13.38 -14.70
CA ALA A 49 -7.77 13.73 -16.08
C ALA A 49 -6.33 13.35 -16.46
N LEU A 50 -5.34 13.73 -15.64
CA LEU A 50 -3.93 13.37 -15.82
C LEU A 50 -3.75 11.85 -15.98
N ILE A 51 -4.37 11.04 -15.11
CA ILE A 51 -4.30 9.59 -15.18
C ILE A 51 -4.90 9.06 -16.50
N ARG A 52 -6.03 9.63 -16.95
CA ARG A 52 -6.64 9.25 -18.23
C ARG A 52 -5.78 9.62 -19.42
N ASP A 53 -5.15 10.78 -19.40
CA ASP A 53 -4.27 11.24 -20.48
C ASP A 53 -3.03 10.32 -20.62
N HIS A 54 -2.54 9.80 -19.48
CA HIS A 54 -1.44 8.84 -19.46
C HIS A 54 -1.89 7.38 -19.65
N ARG A 55 -3.20 7.10 -19.83
CA ARG A 55 -3.73 5.73 -19.99
C ARG A 55 -2.98 4.93 -21.07
N PRO A 56 -2.70 5.43 -22.27
CA PRO A 56 -2.01 4.63 -23.29
C PRO A 56 -0.61 4.18 -22.83
N ALA A 57 0.12 5.05 -22.13
CA ALA A 57 1.42 4.71 -21.56
C ALA A 57 1.30 3.70 -20.41
N LEU A 58 0.26 3.83 -19.57
CA LEU A 58 -0.02 2.89 -18.48
C LEU A 58 -0.45 1.50 -19.00
N GLU A 59 -1.20 1.43 -20.09
CA GLU A 59 -1.68 0.18 -20.71
C GLU A 59 -0.64 -0.50 -21.61
N SER A 60 0.43 0.21 -21.97
CA SER A 60 1.50 -0.30 -22.85
C SER A 60 2.15 -1.60 -22.34
N ARG A 61 2.18 -1.80 -21.02
CA ARG A 61 2.69 -3.04 -20.39
C ARG A 61 1.53 -3.95 -20.01
N SER A 62 1.02 -4.67 -21.00
CA SER A 62 0.03 -5.73 -20.74
C SER A 62 0.64 -6.88 -19.96
N ALA A 63 -0.11 -7.40 -18.98
CA ALA A 63 0.27 -8.62 -18.27
C ALA A 63 0.43 -9.80 -19.26
N PRO A 64 1.40 -10.71 -19.04
CA PRO A 64 1.59 -11.88 -19.88
C PRO A 64 0.27 -12.66 -20.08
N PRO A 65 -0.01 -13.19 -21.28
CA PRO A 65 -1.26 -13.90 -21.56
C PRO A 65 -1.57 -15.00 -20.54
N ALA A 66 -0.54 -15.73 -20.10
CA ALA A 66 -0.67 -16.77 -19.07
C ALA A 66 -1.16 -16.23 -17.72
N LEU A 67 -0.65 -15.07 -17.28
CA LEU A 67 -1.11 -14.44 -16.03
C LEU A 67 -2.56 -13.96 -16.17
N ARG A 68 -2.91 -13.34 -17.30
CA ARG A 68 -4.30 -12.92 -17.58
C ARG A 68 -5.27 -14.09 -17.57
N ALA A 69 -4.90 -15.22 -18.18
CA ALA A 69 -5.70 -16.44 -18.17
C ALA A 69 -5.89 -16.99 -16.75
N ARG A 70 -4.83 -17.00 -15.94
CA ARG A 70 -4.89 -17.43 -14.53
C ARG A 70 -5.80 -16.53 -13.69
N CYS A 71 -5.66 -15.21 -13.81
CA CYS A 71 -6.50 -14.24 -13.08
C CYS A 71 -7.97 -14.35 -13.51
N ALA A 72 -8.25 -14.50 -14.80
CA ALA A 72 -9.61 -14.73 -15.31
C ALA A 72 -10.21 -16.05 -14.79
N GLY A 73 -9.38 -17.10 -14.69
CA GLY A 73 -9.77 -18.36 -14.05
C GLY A 73 -10.13 -18.17 -12.58
N ALA A 74 -9.27 -17.49 -11.82
CA ALA A 74 -9.47 -17.21 -10.40
C ALA A 74 -10.76 -16.42 -10.14
N ALA A 75 -11.00 -15.35 -10.91
CA ALA A 75 -12.21 -14.52 -10.77
C ALA A 75 -13.51 -15.32 -11.01
N ARG A 76 -13.53 -16.22 -12.00
CA ARG A 76 -14.67 -17.11 -12.24
C ARG A 76 -14.91 -18.06 -11.07
N SER A 77 -13.86 -18.62 -10.47
CA SER A 77 -13.99 -19.49 -9.30
C SER A 77 -14.43 -18.75 -8.03
N THR A 78 -14.06 -17.49 -7.85
CA THR A 78 -14.50 -16.67 -6.69
C THR A 78 -15.97 -16.24 -6.84
N GLY A 79 -16.40 -15.85 -8.05
CA GLY A 79 -17.81 -15.55 -8.34
C GLY A 79 -18.73 -16.77 -8.22
N ALA A 80 -18.25 -17.96 -8.61
CA ALA A 80 -18.97 -19.22 -8.43
C ALA A 80 -19.11 -19.61 -6.95
N ARG A 81 -18.11 -19.30 -6.10
CA ARG A 81 -18.19 -19.56 -4.65
C ARG A 81 -19.15 -18.62 -3.93
N LEU A 82 -19.20 -17.34 -4.29
CA LEU A 82 -20.14 -16.37 -3.68
C LEU A 82 -21.59 -16.62 -4.11
N THR A 83 -21.83 -17.08 -5.35
CA THR A 83 -23.18 -17.44 -5.82
C THR A 83 -23.67 -18.79 -5.28
N ALA A 84 -22.77 -19.73 -4.96
CA ALA A 84 -23.12 -21.00 -4.32
C ALA A 84 -23.68 -20.82 -2.89
N PHE A 85 -23.26 -19.77 -2.17
CA PHE A 85 -23.86 -19.42 -0.87
C PHE A 85 -25.21 -18.70 -0.99
N ALA A 86 -25.56 -18.15 -2.15
CA ALA A 86 -26.80 -17.41 -2.38
C ALA A 86 -27.93 -18.24 -3.02
N ARG A 87 -27.67 -19.48 -3.44
CA ARG A 87 -28.68 -20.39 -4.04
C ARG A 87 -28.68 -21.77 -3.39
N ALA A 88 -29.06 -21.83 -2.12
CA ALA A 88 -29.60 -23.07 -1.56
C ALA A 88 -31.10 -23.14 -1.89
N PRO A 89 -31.60 -24.17 -2.59
CA PRO A 89 -33.04 -24.30 -2.83
C PRO A 89 -33.74 -24.61 -1.50
N ALA A 90 -34.84 -23.91 -1.24
CA ALA A 90 -35.73 -24.15 -0.10
C ALA A 90 -36.48 -25.48 -0.29
N VAL A 91 -35.81 -26.61 -0.06
CA VAL A 91 -36.47 -27.92 0.02
C VAL A 91 -37.03 -28.09 1.44
N ARG A 92 -38.33 -27.84 1.56
CA ARG A 92 -39.12 -28.00 2.78
C ARG A 92 -39.27 -29.48 3.15
N ARG A 93 -39.09 -29.75 4.45
CA ARG A 93 -39.82 -30.74 5.28
C ARG A 93 -39.80 -32.21 4.84
N SER A 94 -38.78 -32.97 5.27
CA SER A 94 -38.94 -34.39 5.69
C SER A 94 -37.72 -35.03 6.38
N VAL A 95 -36.58 -34.35 6.58
CA VAL A 95 -35.33 -34.98 7.10
C VAL A 95 -34.98 -34.57 8.55
N PHE A 96 -35.97 -34.26 9.39
CA PHE A 96 -35.69 -33.70 10.73
C PHE A 96 -35.35 -34.70 11.85
N LEU A 97 -35.39 -36.02 11.60
CA LEU A 97 -35.11 -37.02 12.65
C LEU A 97 -33.72 -37.67 12.57
N ASN A 98 -32.93 -37.47 11.50
CA ASN A 98 -31.56 -38.00 11.39
C ASN A 98 -30.43 -36.94 11.37
N LEU A 99 -30.75 -35.63 11.35
CA LEU A 99 -29.73 -34.58 11.41
C LEU A 99 -29.14 -34.35 12.81
N ALA A 100 -29.85 -34.71 13.89
CA ALA A 100 -29.39 -34.47 15.25
C ALA A 100 -28.15 -35.33 15.62
N ALA A 101 -28.14 -36.60 15.22
CA ALA A 101 -27.04 -37.53 15.50
C ALA A 101 -25.77 -37.26 14.69
N TRP A 102 -25.92 -36.73 13.45
CA TRP A 102 -24.79 -36.31 12.61
C TRP A 102 -24.25 -34.93 13.02
N ARG A 103 -25.11 -34.00 13.42
CA ARG A 103 -24.69 -32.70 13.97
C ARG A 103 -23.95 -32.85 15.30
N ALA A 104 -24.40 -33.72 16.20
CA ALA A 104 -23.71 -33.97 17.46
C ALA A 104 -22.27 -34.50 17.28
N ARG A 105 -22.01 -35.26 16.21
CA ARG A 105 -20.66 -35.77 15.88
C ARG A 105 -19.82 -34.78 15.07
N ALA A 106 -20.41 -33.98 14.19
CA ALA A 106 -19.67 -33.05 13.33
C ALA A 106 -19.40 -31.68 13.99
N VAL A 107 -20.24 -31.25 14.93
CA VAL A 107 -20.07 -29.97 15.67
C VAL A 107 -18.72 -29.86 16.40
N PRO A 108 -18.23 -30.87 17.16
CA PRO A 108 -16.93 -30.76 17.81
C PRO A 108 -15.77 -30.67 16.80
N PHE A 109 -15.83 -31.38 15.66
CA PHE A 109 -14.82 -31.26 14.60
C PHE A 109 -14.87 -29.92 13.87
N ALA A 110 -16.07 -29.37 13.62
CA ALA A 110 -16.24 -28.06 13.01
C ALA A 110 -15.75 -26.93 13.94
N LEU A 111 -16.02 -27.04 15.24
CA LEU A 111 -15.50 -26.10 16.25
C LEU A 111 -13.97 -26.21 16.39
N ALA A 112 -13.42 -27.43 16.44
CA ALA A 112 -11.98 -27.64 16.47
C ALA A 112 -11.30 -27.10 15.20
N ALA A 113 -11.85 -27.36 14.02
CA ALA A 113 -11.33 -26.83 12.76
C ALA A 113 -11.40 -25.29 12.71
N SER A 114 -12.50 -24.70 13.19
CA SER A 114 -12.65 -23.24 13.28
C SER A 114 -11.64 -22.64 14.25
N LEU A 115 -11.39 -23.29 15.39
CA LEU A 115 -10.39 -22.88 16.36
C LEU A 115 -8.98 -22.98 15.78
N VAL A 116 -8.64 -24.06 15.07
CA VAL A 116 -7.35 -24.21 14.37
C VAL A 116 -7.17 -23.13 13.31
N VAL A 117 -8.21 -22.80 12.54
CA VAL A 117 -8.14 -21.71 11.56
C VAL A 117 -8.00 -20.35 12.24
N MET A 118 -8.70 -20.10 13.34
CA MET A 118 -8.66 -18.82 14.05
C MET A 118 -7.32 -18.63 14.78
N VAL A 119 -6.88 -19.63 15.55
CA VAL A 119 -5.60 -19.61 16.28
C VAL A 119 -4.43 -19.70 15.30
N GLY A 120 -4.50 -20.60 14.33
CA GLY A 120 -3.50 -20.72 13.27
C GLY A 120 -3.41 -19.47 12.41
N GLY A 121 -4.55 -18.86 12.07
CA GLY A 121 -4.61 -17.59 11.35
C GLY A 121 -4.00 -16.43 12.16
N ALA A 122 -4.35 -16.31 13.44
CA ALA A 122 -3.76 -15.29 14.32
C ALA A 122 -2.25 -15.49 14.51
N PHE A 123 -1.80 -16.73 14.66
CA PHE A 123 -0.38 -17.06 14.80
C PHE A 123 0.41 -16.80 13.51
N LEU A 124 -0.13 -17.21 12.35
CA LEU A 124 0.46 -16.90 11.05
C LEU A 124 0.51 -15.39 10.81
N TYR A 125 -0.54 -14.66 11.15
CA TYR A 125 -0.59 -13.20 11.05
C TYR A 125 0.50 -12.53 11.89
N GLN A 126 0.66 -12.93 13.15
CA GLN A 126 1.73 -12.46 14.04
C GLN A 126 3.13 -12.79 13.50
N LEU A 127 3.32 -13.99 12.94
CA LEU A 127 4.58 -14.39 12.32
C LEU A 127 4.88 -13.60 11.04
N THR A 128 3.88 -13.29 10.23
CA THR A 128 4.06 -12.48 9.02
C THR A 128 4.29 -11.02 9.33
N ASP A 129 3.60 -10.47 10.34
CA ASP A 129 3.77 -9.08 10.75
C ASP A 129 5.18 -8.83 11.31
N SER A 130 5.70 -9.78 12.10
CA SER A 130 7.09 -9.73 12.60
C SER A 130 8.15 -10.11 11.55
N SER A 131 7.76 -10.62 10.37
CA SER A 131 8.71 -11.13 9.38
C SER A 131 9.41 -10.02 8.61
N ALA A 132 10.73 -9.93 8.78
CA ALA A 132 11.59 -9.03 8.02
C ALA A 132 11.57 -9.30 6.52
N ARG A 133 11.39 -10.57 6.11
CA ARG A 133 11.35 -10.95 4.70
C ARG A 133 10.03 -10.54 4.04
N VAL A 134 8.90 -10.60 4.76
CA VAL A 134 7.61 -10.11 4.24
C VAL A 134 7.67 -8.59 4.10
N LEU A 135 8.14 -7.89 5.14
CA LEU A 135 8.39 -6.45 5.09
C LEU A 135 9.27 -6.08 3.89
N ALA A 136 10.44 -6.71 3.74
CA ALA A 136 11.36 -6.43 2.65
C ALA A 136 10.73 -6.71 1.27
N ALA A 137 9.90 -7.75 1.14
CA ALA A 137 9.18 -8.05 -0.09
C ALA A 137 8.18 -6.95 -0.47
N GLU A 138 7.37 -6.50 0.48
CA GLU A 138 6.39 -5.42 0.27
C GLU A 138 7.08 -4.10 -0.09
N LEU A 139 8.11 -3.72 0.66
CA LEU A 139 8.88 -2.51 0.38
C LEU A 139 9.65 -2.57 -0.94
N THR A 140 10.10 -3.76 -1.35
CA THR A 140 10.70 -3.95 -2.68
C THR A 140 9.66 -3.81 -3.80
N ALA A 141 8.43 -4.29 -3.59
CA ALA A 141 7.34 -4.07 -4.53
C ALA A 141 6.99 -2.58 -4.64
N ASP A 142 6.93 -1.86 -3.51
CA ASP A 142 6.71 -0.42 -3.48
C ASP A 142 7.86 0.35 -4.13
N HIS A 143 9.11 -0.03 -3.88
CA HIS A 143 10.29 0.49 -4.56
C HIS A 143 10.11 0.41 -6.09
N MET A 144 9.80 -0.77 -6.62
CA MET A 144 9.61 -0.96 -8.06
C MET A 144 8.43 -0.15 -8.61
N LYS A 145 7.29 -0.18 -7.92
CA LYS A 145 6.06 0.54 -8.31
C LYS A 145 6.31 2.05 -8.37
N CYS A 146 6.87 2.61 -7.32
CA CYS A 146 7.06 4.05 -7.18
C CYS A 146 8.08 4.59 -8.18
N PHE A 147 9.19 3.88 -8.43
CA PHE A 147 10.15 4.26 -9.47
C PHE A 147 9.55 4.17 -10.87
N ALA A 148 8.74 3.15 -11.16
CA ALA A 148 8.04 3.06 -12.43
C ALA A 148 7.09 4.26 -12.62
N MET A 149 6.34 4.62 -11.58
CA MET A 149 5.44 5.78 -11.61
C MET A 149 6.20 7.10 -11.79
N ASN A 150 7.25 7.36 -11.01
CA ASN A 150 8.01 8.62 -11.13
C ASN A 150 8.67 8.73 -12.51
N ALA A 151 9.19 7.63 -13.05
CA ALA A 151 9.75 7.63 -14.40
C ALA A 151 8.70 7.95 -15.48
N MET A 152 7.45 7.48 -15.30
CA MET A 152 6.35 7.81 -16.21
C MET A 152 5.88 9.26 -16.10
N LEU A 153 5.90 9.84 -14.90
CA LEU A 153 5.40 11.19 -14.63
C LEU A 153 6.47 12.28 -14.73
N GLY A 154 7.77 11.91 -14.77
CA GLY A 154 8.88 12.86 -14.84
C GLY A 154 9.02 13.74 -13.59
N THR A 155 8.59 13.26 -12.42
CA THR A 155 8.57 14.05 -11.19
C THR A 155 9.94 14.08 -10.52
N HIS A 156 10.42 15.29 -10.21
CA HIS A 156 11.62 15.53 -9.41
C HIS A 156 11.32 16.58 -8.34
N GLU A 157 11.75 16.34 -7.10
CA GLU A 157 11.53 17.25 -5.97
C GLU A 157 12.84 17.76 -5.37
N GLN A 158 12.81 19.00 -4.88
CA GLN A 158 13.93 19.58 -4.16
C GLN A 158 13.99 19.03 -2.72
N PRO A 159 15.18 18.98 -2.09
CA PRO A 159 15.33 18.49 -0.72
C PRO A 159 14.38 19.15 0.28
N SER A 160 14.22 20.47 0.21
CA SER A 160 13.32 21.23 1.09
C SER A 160 11.85 20.81 0.97
N THR A 161 11.39 20.45 -0.23
CA THR A 161 10.03 19.94 -0.48
C THR A 161 9.85 18.57 0.16
N VAL A 162 10.85 17.70 0.04
CA VAL A 162 10.83 16.37 0.67
C VAL A 162 10.80 16.50 2.19
N GLU A 163 11.67 17.31 2.78
CA GLU A 163 11.74 17.53 4.24
C GLU A 163 10.42 18.10 4.79
N SER A 164 9.84 19.11 4.11
CA SER A 164 8.53 19.66 4.48
C SER A 164 7.41 18.60 4.43
N THR A 165 7.48 17.70 3.45
CA THR A 165 6.55 16.56 3.32
C THR A 165 6.74 15.55 4.46
N MET A 166 7.99 15.31 4.90
CA MET A 166 8.26 14.44 6.06
C MET A 166 7.68 15.00 7.36
N VAL A 167 7.80 16.31 7.57
CA VAL A 167 7.26 16.98 8.75
C VAL A 167 5.73 16.95 8.73
N SER A 168 5.11 17.42 7.65
CA SER A 168 3.65 17.55 7.56
C SER A 168 2.92 16.21 7.45
N GLY A 169 3.49 15.24 6.73
CA GLY A 169 2.86 13.93 6.48
C GLY A 169 3.14 12.88 7.55
N PHE A 170 4.29 12.96 8.24
CA PHE A 170 4.77 11.88 9.12
C PHE A 170 5.26 12.34 10.49
N GLY A 171 5.17 13.65 10.79
CA GLY A 171 5.69 14.23 12.03
C GLY A 171 7.18 13.95 12.22
N TRP A 172 7.93 13.83 11.13
CA TRP A 172 9.35 13.50 11.14
C TRP A 172 10.15 14.68 10.62
N GLN A 173 10.96 15.30 11.49
CA GLN A 173 11.93 16.33 11.12
C GLN A 173 13.14 15.66 10.46
N ALA A 174 12.97 15.22 9.22
CA ALA A 174 14.04 14.67 8.42
C ALA A 174 15.00 15.78 8.00
N HIS A 175 16.31 15.53 8.10
CA HIS A 175 17.34 16.31 7.43
C HIS A 175 18.00 15.42 6.39
N LEU A 176 17.83 15.76 5.12
CA LEU A 176 18.45 14.99 4.04
C LEU A 176 19.95 15.31 3.97
N PRO A 177 20.79 14.33 3.60
CA PRO A 177 22.23 14.57 3.48
C PRO A 177 22.51 15.67 2.44
N GLN A 178 23.14 16.77 2.86
CA GLN A 178 23.45 17.92 1.99
C GLN A 178 24.45 17.57 0.89
N ASP A 179 25.32 16.59 1.14
CA ASP A 179 26.39 16.15 0.25
C ASP A 179 26.11 14.77 -0.38
N ALA A 180 24.83 14.40 -0.58
CA ALA A 180 24.45 13.09 -1.14
C ALA A 180 25.18 12.78 -2.46
N ALA A 181 25.44 13.81 -3.28
CA ALA A 181 26.17 13.68 -4.53
C ALA A 181 27.62 13.17 -4.36
N ARG A 182 28.27 13.42 -3.20
CA ARG A 182 29.65 12.93 -2.94
C ARG A 182 29.73 11.41 -2.81
N VAL A 183 28.61 10.78 -2.47
CA VAL A 183 28.46 9.33 -2.39
C VAL A 183 27.63 8.79 -3.55
N GLY A 184 27.54 9.55 -4.66
CA GLY A 184 26.83 9.11 -5.87
C GLY A 184 25.31 9.09 -5.76
N LEU A 185 24.72 9.65 -4.70
CA LEU A 185 23.27 9.73 -4.50
C LEU A 185 22.68 11.01 -5.08
N GLU A 186 21.69 10.84 -5.95
CA GLU A 186 20.87 11.90 -6.53
C GLU A 186 19.44 11.79 -5.99
N LEU A 187 18.89 12.88 -5.43
CA LEU A 187 17.52 12.89 -4.93
C LEU A 187 16.51 12.89 -6.10
N VAL A 188 15.53 11.98 -6.04
CA VAL A 188 14.39 11.96 -6.97
C VAL A 188 13.18 12.64 -6.35
N GLY A 189 12.89 12.36 -5.08
CA GLY A 189 11.77 12.95 -4.34
C GLY A 189 11.23 12.03 -3.27
N ALA A 190 10.02 12.29 -2.78
CA ALA A 190 9.38 11.45 -1.77
C ALA A 190 7.88 11.25 -2.00
N ARG A 191 7.33 10.23 -1.34
CA ARG A 191 5.90 9.92 -1.40
C ARG A 191 5.44 9.08 -0.21
N PRO A 192 4.14 9.12 0.12
CA PRO A 192 3.54 8.15 1.02
C PRO A 192 3.34 6.80 0.31
N CYS A 193 3.77 5.72 0.96
CA CYS A 193 3.39 4.35 0.61
C CYS A 193 2.49 3.77 1.72
N LEU A 194 1.82 2.65 1.43
CA LEU A 194 0.94 1.98 2.39
C LEU A 194 1.63 0.72 2.92
N TYR A 195 1.53 0.50 4.23
CA TYR A 195 2.03 -0.72 4.87
C TYR A 195 1.15 -1.05 6.07
N GLY A 196 0.65 -2.29 6.13
CA GLY A 196 -0.35 -2.68 7.12
C GLY A 196 -1.57 -1.74 7.08
N GLU A 197 -1.93 -1.16 8.23
CA GLU A 197 -3.04 -0.20 8.36
C GLU A 197 -2.61 1.28 8.23
N GLY A 198 -1.33 1.55 7.95
CA GLY A 198 -0.75 2.89 8.00
C GLY A 198 -0.09 3.36 6.71
N LYS A 199 0.34 4.62 6.75
CA LYS A 199 1.23 5.20 5.73
C LYS A 199 2.67 5.18 6.22
N ILE A 200 3.58 4.91 5.30
CA ILE A 200 5.03 4.96 5.51
C ILE A 200 5.63 6.02 4.60
N ALA A 201 6.71 6.64 5.03
CA ALA A 201 7.44 7.58 4.17
C ALA A 201 8.34 6.80 3.22
N HIS A 202 8.40 7.23 1.96
CA HIS A 202 9.27 6.67 0.95
C HIS A 202 10.06 7.80 0.29
N ILE A 203 11.35 7.87 0.57
CA ILE A 203 12.29 8.78 -0.08
C ILE A 203 13.04 8.01 -1.16
N MET A 204 13.15 8.61 -2.34
CA MET A 204 13.68 7.99 -3.54
C MET A 204 14.96 8.69 -3.99
N TYR A 205 16.01 7.91 -4.19
CA TYR A 205 17.30 8.35 -4.71
C TYR A 205 17.70 7.54 -5.93
N ARG A 206 18.70 8.03 -6.68
CA ARG A 206 19.48 7.22 -7.61
C ARG A 206 20.92 7.15 -7.12
N HIS A 207 21.48 5.94 -7.06
CA HIS A 207 22.90 5.72 -6.87
C HIS A 207 23.49 5.30 -8.22
N GLU A 208 24.39 6.10 -8.80
CA GLU A 208 24.94 5.85 -10.15
C GLU A 208 23.85 5.56 -11.20
N GLY A 209 22.74 6.30 -11.15
CA GLY A 209 21.58 6.12 -12.02
C GLY A 209 20.65 4.95 -11.63
N ARG A 210 21.02 4.09 -10.68
CA ARG A 210 20.23 2.93 -10.22
C ARG A 210 19.30 3.32 -9.06
N PRO A 211 18.04 2.82 -9.05
CA PRO A 211 17.09 3.12 -7.97
C PRO A 211 17.57 2.73 -6.58
N VAL A 212 17.44 3.65 -5.61
CA VAL A 212 17.63 3.42 -4.17
C VAL A 212 16.44 4.01 -3.42
N SER A 213 15.90 3.29 -2.44
CA SER A 213 14.78 3.76 -1.63
C SER A 213 15.12 3.74 -0.16
N VAL A 214 14.70 4.77 0.56
CA VAL A 214 14.70 4.81 2.02
C VAL A 214 13.26 4.91 2.47
N PHE A 215 12.79 3.88 3.16
CA PHE A 215 11.49 3.85 3.80
C PHE A 215 11.63 4.20 5.28
N MET A 216 10.66 4.91 5.83
CA MET A 216 10.52 5.12 7.27
C MET A 216 9.13 4.68 7.71
N LEU A 217 9.11 3.69 8.59
CA LEU A 217 7.93 3.13 9.22
C LEU A 217 7.76 3.77 10.60
N PRO A 218 6.68 4.53 10.83
CA PRO A 218 6.41 5.11 12.14
C PRO A 218 5.96 4.04 13.14
N ASN A 219 6.31 4.21 14.41
CA ASN A 219 5.86 3.37 15.52
C ASN A 219 6.16 1.87 15.36
N ALA A 220 7.26 1.56 14.68
CA ALA A 220 7.73 0.20 14.48
C ALA A 220 9.17 0.12 14.97
N ALA A 221 9.45 -0.82 15.88
CA ALA A 221 10.79 -1.15 16.32
C ALA A 221 11.17 -2.53 15.77
N ARG A 222 12.21 -2.59 14.94
CA ARG A 222 12.72 -3.84 14.37
C ARG A 222 14.23 -3.95 14.60
N ALA A 223 14.70 -5.19 14.77
CA ALA A 223 16.12 -5.46 14.87
C ALA A 223 16.84 -5.11 13.57
N GLN A 224 18.10 -4.68 13.70
CA GLN A 224 18.96 -4.44 12.56
C GLN A 224 19.25 -5.75 11.83
N GLN A 225 19.06 -5.76 10.52
CA GLN A 225 19.22 -6.96 9.70
C GLN A 225 19.31 -6.61 8.21
N PHE A 226 19.87 -7.53 7.44
CA PHE A 226 19.92 -7.46 5.98
C PHE A 226 19.12 -8.61 5.39
N VAL A 227 18.29 -8.32 4.41
CA VAL A 227 17.44 -9.32 3.76
C VAL A 227 17.50 -9.14 2.25
N GLU A 228 17.89 -10.20 1.54
CA GLU A 228 17.79 -10.24 0.09
C GLU A 228 16.38 -10.72 -0.33
N VAL A 229 15.69 -9.93 -1.14
CA VAL A 229 14.36 -10.25 -1.69
C VAL A 229 14.23 -9.71 -3.11
N LEU A 230 13.72 -10.54 -4.03
CA LEU A 230 13.48 -10.18 -5.43
C LEU A 230 14.71 -9.56 -6.14
N GLY A 231 15.92 -10.01 -5.78
CA GLY A 231 17.19 -9.49 -6.31
C GLY A 231 17.53 -8.06 -5.84
N HIS A 232 16.97 -7.64 -4.70
CA HIS A 232 17.32 -6.40 -4.01
C HIS A 232 17.78 -6.74 -2.60
N GLU A 233 18.74 -5.97 -2.12
CA GLU A 233 19.18 -5.98 -0.73
C GLU A 233 18.34 -4.96 0.05
N ALA A 234 17.82 -5.39 1.20
CA ALA A 234 17.10 -4.55 2.14
C ALA A 234 17.89 -4.44 3.45
N ALA A 235 18.42 -3.26 3.76
CA ALA A 235 19.02 -2.94 5.04
C ALA A 235 17.94 -2.39 5.98
N ILE A 236 17.70 -3.05 7.11
CA ILE A 236 16.70 -2.65 8.09
C ILE A 236 17.44 -2.18 9.35
N TRP A 237 17.07 -1.03 9.89
CA TRP A 237 17.58 -0.53 11.17
C TRP A 237 16.51 0.29 11.89
N CYS A 238 16.74 0.62 13.16
CA CYS A 238 15.80 1.36 13.98
C CYS A 238 16.49 2.56 14.64
N VAL A 239 15.81 3.71 14.66
CA VAL A 239 16.22 4.90 15.41
C VAL A 239 15.03 5.37 16.25
N GLY A 240 15.15 5.29 17.58
CA GLY A 240 14.03 5.51 18.48
C GLY A 240 12.90 4.51 18.22
N ASN A 241 11.69 5.01 17.92
CA ASN A 241 10.51 4.20 17.59
C ASN A 241 10.18 4.20 16.08
N ARG A 242 11.18 4.45 15.23
CA ARG A 242 11.03 4.47 13.77
C ARG A 242 11.97 3.45 13.15
N THR A 243 11.41 2.54 12.37
CA THR A 243 12.18 1.57 11.58
C THR A 243 12.44 2.18 10.21
N PHE A 244 13.69 2.10 9.77
CA PHE A 244 14.12 2.52 8.45
C PHE A 244 14.50 1.30 7.63
N VAL A 245 14.20 1.35 6.34
CA VAL A 245 14.57 0.30 5.40
C VAL A 245 15.15 0.91 4.14
N LEU A 246 16.42 0.61 3.84
CA LEU A 246 17.04 0.97 2.57
C LEU A 246 16.91 -0.22 1.61
N VAL A 247 16.34 -0.01 0.43
CA VAL A 247 16.17 -1.03 -0.61
C VAL A 247 16.91 -0.59 -1.87
N ALA A 248 17.80 -1.46 -2.36
CA ALA A 248 18.54 -1.23 -3.61
C ALA A 248 18.93 -2.56 -4.29
N ARG A 249 19.24 -2.50 -5.60
CA ARG A 249 19.85 -3.62 -6.34
C ARG A 249 21.39 -3.65 -6.25
N GLU A 250 21.96 -2.80 -5.43
CA GLU A 250 23.40 -2.76 -5.23
C GLU A 250 23.87 -3.99 -4.45
N PRO A 251 25.15 -4.39 -4.58
CA PRO A 251 25.72 -5.44 -3.75
C PRO A 251 25.59 -5.09 -2.26
N ARG A 252 25.48 -6.11 -1.41
CA ARG A 252 25.28 -5.95 0.03
C ARG A 252 26.24 -4.97 0.70
N LEU A 253 27.54 -5.03 0.36
CA LEU A 253 28.55 -4.14 0.93
C LEU A 253 28.25 -2.66 0.62
N GLU A 254 27.74 -2.38 -0.58
CA GLU A 254 27.40 -1.02 -0.99
C GLU A 254 26.10 -0.56 -0.32
N VAL A 255 25.11 -1.45 -0.20
CA VAL A 255 23.90 -1.20 0.60
C VAL A 255 24.22 -0.91 2.06
N GLU A 256 25.18 -1.62 2.65
CA GLU A 256 25.69 -1.37 4.01
C GLU A 256 26.29 0.04 4.16
N ARG A 257 27.09 0.48 3.17
CA ARG A 257 27.67 1.85 3.15
C ARG A 257 26.60 2.91 3.00
N LEU A 258 25.68 2.76 2.03
CA LEU A 258 24.60 3.71 1.79
C LEU A 258 23.67 3.81 3.00
N ALA A 259 23.32 2.68 3.62
CA ALA A 259 22.51 2.66 4.84
C ALA A 259 23.21 3.39 5.99
N SER A 260 24.51 3.17 6.17
CA SER A 260 25.31 3.86 7.21
C SER A 260 25.38 5.37 6.95
N TYR A 261 25.55 5.78 5.69
CA TYR A 261 25.55 7.19 5.29
C TYR A 261 24.21 7.87 5.57
N VAL A 262 23.10 7.24 5.15
CA VAL A 262 21.75 7.74 5.43
C VAL A 262 21.50 7.77 6.94
N GLN A 263 21.86 6.72 7.67
CA GLN A 263 21.68 6.65 9.11
C GLN A 263 22.40 7.78 9.84
N ALA A 264 23.61 8.16 9.40
CA ALA A 264 24.36 9.27 9.99
C ALA A 264 23.66 10.63 9.81
N SER A 265 22.79 10.79 8.80
CA SER A 265 22.03 12.02 8.58
C SER A 265 20.68 12.07 9.31
N LEU A 266 20.30 10.99 10.01
CA LEU A 266 19.03 10.91 10.75
C LEU A 266 19.10 11.50 12.16
N HIS A 267 20.26 12.04 12.56
CA HIS A 267 20.55 12.61 13.88
C HIS A 267 20.37 14.12 13.92
#